data_AF-A0A7S1S8F3-F1
#
_entry.id   AF-A0A7S1S8F3-F1
#
_cell.length_a   1.000
_cell.length_b   1.000
_cell.length_c   1.000
_cell.angle_alpha   90.00
_cell.angle_beta   90.00
_cell.angle_gamma   90.00
#
_symmetry.space_group_name_H-M   'P 1'
#
loop_
_entity.id
_entity.type
_entity.pdbx_description
1 polymer ?
#
loop_
_entity_poly.entity_id
_entity_poly.type
_entity_poly.pdbx_seq_one_letter_code
_entity_poly.pdbx_strand_id
1 'polypeptide(L)'
;AKAPVAKAPVAKAPAQPAPQEPQAANGGGSPTAESSPKPTKTDTWKDFENADPLYALFGEVANYKVLGADGVFHADRLDKYLEKLMVQKYAKKAKDWVEVWAAMDIPVTNQSIVLEPILKKGLEVAPHTLGKILAELLKGHRVKTKTIEESVQGAFNGRADTHGTLQEFLFMIFPKGPQSEWGWSRVGWSWQEWWKITENCHNAIEKSSAFDSLGTLLDKIEAEGKMTLVKQSMPWNEKRIGLARSLLLKFGEIEDENDLLACIDCTLK
;
A
#
# COMPACT_ATOMS: atom_id res chain seq x y z
N ALA A 1 -35.26 34.86 28.55
CA ALA A 1 -34.10 34.88 29.48
C ALA A 1 -33.52 33.46 29.54
N LYS A 2 -32.29 33.24 29.06
CA LYS A 2 -31.61 31.94 29.09
C LYS A 2 -30.83 31.81 30.40
N ALA A 3 -31.09 30.74 31.15
CA ALA A 3 -30.37 30.43 32.38
C ALA A 3 -28.96 29.88 32.08
N PRO A 4 -27.94 30.22 32.89
CA PRO A 4 -26.59 29.71 32.71
C PRO A 4 -26.45 28.30 33.29
N VAL A 5 -25.90 27.38 32.49
CA VAL A 5 -25.56 26.02 32.91
C VAL A 5 -24.21 26.04 33.59
N ALA A 6 -24.18 25.68 34.88
CA ALA A 6 -22.99 25.60 35.69
C ALA A 6 -22.08 24.42 35.25
N LYS A 7 -20.79 24.71 35.07
CA LYS A 7 -19.74 23.71 34.80
C LYS A 7 -19.45 22.92 36.08
N ALA A 8 -19.54 21.60 35.99
CA ALA A 8 -19.12 20.68 37.04
C ALA A 8 -17.57 20.66 37.18
N PRO A 9 -17.03 20.53 38.41
CA PRO A 9 -15.60 20.47 38.64
C PRO A 9 -15.01 19.12 38.19
N VAL A 10 -13.89 19.20 37.46
CA VAL A 10 -13.09 18.05 37.01
C VAL A 10 -12.30 17.49 38.21
N ALA A 11 -12.57 16.24 38.56
CA ALA A 11 -11.83 15.52 39.59
C ALA A 11 -10.38 15.27 39.12
N LYS A 12 -9.41 15.70 39.93
CA LYS A 12 -7.98 15.41 39.76
C LYS A 12 -7.73 13.91 39.96
N ALA A 13 -7.19 13.25 38.94
CA ALA A 13 -6.70 11.89 39.05
C ALA A 13 -5.46 11.82 39.98
N PRO A 14 -5.32 10.78 40.81
CA PRO A 14 -4.16 10.59 41.68
C PRO A 14 -2.89 10.27 40.87
N ALA A 15 -1.78 10.87 41.30
CA ALA A 15 -0.46 10.72 40.69
C ALA A 15 0.05 9.28 40.79
N GLN A 16 0.40 8.68 39.65
CA GLN A 16 1.12 7.41 39.60
C GLN A 16 2.58 7.61 40.06
N PRO A 17 3.11 6.72 40.93
CA PRO A 17 4.51 6.76 41.35
C PRO A 17 5.45 6.41 40.18
N ALA A 18 6.59 7.09 40.13
CA ALA A 18 7.62 6.93 39.11
C ALA A 18 8.24 5.52 39.15
N PRO A 19 8.56 4.91 37.98
CA PRO A 19 9.29 3.64 37.92
C PRO A 19 10.72 3.80 38.49
N GLN A 20 11.09 2.92 39.42
CA GLN A 20 12.46 2.83 39.94
C GLN A 20 13.39 2.24 38.88
N GLU A 21 14.53 2.92 38.68
CA GLU A 21 15.63 2.53 37.82
C GLU A 21 16.36 1.28 38.37
N PRO A 22 16.49 0.19 37.62
CA PRO A 22 17.29 -0.96 38.03
C PRO A 22 18.79 -0.61 38.02
N GLN A 23 19.43 -0.70 39.19
CA GLN A 23 20.89 -0.61 39.32
C GLN A 23 21.56 -1.79 38.61
N ALA A 24 22.39 -1.49 37.61
CA ALA A 24 23.21 -2.45 36.89
C ALA A 24 24.35 -2.97 37.77
N ALA A 25 24.36 -4.27 38.03
CA ALA A 25 25.48 -4.98 38.64
C ALA A 25 26.61 -5.15 37.61
N ASN A 26 27.76 -4.52 37.89
CA ASN A 26 29.03 -4.78 37.22
C ASN A 26 29.53 -6.18 37.59
N GLY A 27 29.32 -7.14 36.69
CA GLY A 27 29.90 -8.49 36.76
C GLY A 27 30.77 -8.74 35.53
N GLY A 28 32.10 -8.72 35.74
CA GLY A 28 33.09 -9.00 34.71
C GLY A 28 33.21 -10.48 34.34
N GLY A 29 33.80 -10.71 33.17
CA GLY A 29 34.18 -12.02 32.64
C GLY A 29 33.77 -12.17 31.18
N SER A 30 34.65 -11.78 30.26
CA SER A 30 34.53 -12.12 28.83
C SER A 30 35.14 -13.51 28.59
N PRO A 31 34.34 -14.56 28.33
CA PRO A 31 34.86 -15.77 27.71
C PRO A 31 35.13 -15.50 26.22
N THR A 32 36.39 -15.62 25.83
CA THR A 32 36.84 -15.60 24.44
C THR A 32 36.23 -16.80 23.71
N ALA A 33 35.10 -16.57 23.03
CA ALA A 33 34.42 -17.61 22.26
C ALA A 33 35.20 -17.90 20.98
N GLU A 34 35.72 -19.12 20.92
CA GLU A 34 36.37 -19.74 19.77
C GLU A 34 35.42 -19.69 18.56
N SER A 35 35.85 -19.01 17.50
CA SER A 35 35.06 -18.77 16.30
C SER A 35 34.88 -20.06 15.50
N SER A 36 33.80 -20.79 15.77
CA SER A 36 33.37 -21.90 14.91
C SER A 36 33.20 -21.42 13.47
N PRO A 37 33.74 -22.15 12.47
CA PRO A 37 33.63 -21.78 11.06
C PRO A 37 32.16 -21.66 10.66
N LYS A 38 31.78 -20.51 10.08
CA LYS A 38 30.43 -20.30 9.55
C LYS A 38 30.15 -21.40 8.51
N PRO A 39 29.07 -22.18 8.65
CA PRO A 39 28.70 -23.17 7.66
C PRO A 39 28.58 -22.49 6.30
N THR A 40 29.34 -22.97 5.32
CA THR A 40 29.18 -22.59 3.92
C THR A 40 27.73 -22.86 3.53
N LYS A 41 26.99 -21.80 3.17
CA LYS A 41 25.62 -21.90 2.70
C LYS A 41 25.61 -22.76 1.43
N THR A 42 25.32 -24.04 1.57
CA THR A 42 25.01 -24.92 0.45
C THR A 42 23.71 -24.44 -0.18
N ASP A 43 23.67 -24.34 -1.52
CA ASP A 43 22.52 -23.92 -2.33
C ASP A 43 21.36 -24.95 -2.29
N THR A 44 20.92 -25.35 -1.09
CA THR A 44 19.89 -26.38 -0.88
C THR A 44 18.52 -25.98 -1.46
N TRP A 45 18.32 -24.70 -1.76
CA TRP A 45 17.11 -24.21 -2.42
C TRP A 45 16.97 -24.73 -3.86
N LYS A 46 18.07 -25.09 -4.53
CA LYS A 46 18.06 -25.62 -5.91
C LYS A 46 17.35 -26.97 -6.03
N ASP A 47 17.39 -27.77 -4.96
CA ASP A 47 16.74 -29.09 -4.91
C ASP A 47 15.21 -28.96 -5.04
N PHE A 48 14.66 -27.77 -4.80
CA PHE A 48 13.23 -27.49 -4.86
C PHE A 48 12.75 -26.88 -6.17
N GLU A 49 13.63 -26.59 -7.15
CA GLU A 49 13.24 -25.89 -8.40
C GLU A 49 12.09 -26.57 -9.14
N ASN A 50 12.04 -27.91 -9.12
CA ASN A 50 10.99 -28.68 -9.78
C ASN A 50 9.76 -28.93 -8.89
N ALA A 51 9.94 -28.94 -7.56
CA ALA A 51 8.89 -29.30 -6.61
C ALA A 51 8.09 -28.08 -6.13
N ASP A 52 8.80 -27.01 -5.76
CA ASP A 52 8.25 -25.73 -5.34
C ASP A 52 9.11 -24.58 -5.91
N PRO A 53 8.83 -24.15 -7.15
CA PRO A 53 9.62 -23.14 -7.82
C PRO A 53 9.59 -21.78 -7.13
N LEU A 54 8.51 -21.46 -6.39
CA LEU A 54 8.40 -20.22 -5.62
C LEU A 54 9.31 -20.27 -4.39
N TYR A 55 9.34 -21.40 -3.69
CA TYR A 55 10.26 -21.60 -2.56
C TYR A 55 11.73 -21.56 -3.00
N ALA A 56 12.07 -22.23 -4.11
CA ALA A 56 13.41 -22.15 -4.69
C ALA A 56 13.80 -20.70 -5.01
N LEU A 57 12.87 -19.93 -5.58
CA LEU A 57 13.07 -18.52 -5.87
C LEU A 57 13.31 -17.68 -4.60
N PHE A 58 12.64 -17.97 -3.47
CA PHE A 58 12.93 -17.27 -2.21
C PHE A 58 14.38 -17.48 -1.78
N GLY A 59 14.89 -18.70 -1.89
CA GLY A 59 16.29 -19.03 -1.61
C GLY A 59 17.26 -18.31 -2.56
N GLU A 60 16.94 -18.27 -3.86
CA GLU A 60 17.73 -17.54 -4.86
C GLU A 60 17.78 -16.03 -4.55
N VAL A 61 16.62 -15.40 -4.33
CA VAL A 61 16.50 -13.97 -4.05
C VAL A 61 17.23 -13.57 -2.76
N ALA A 62 17.16 -14.41 -1.72
CA ALA A 62 17.84 -14.18 -0.45
C ALA A 62 19.38 -14.26 -0.58
N ASN A 63 19.90 -15.06 -1.51
CA ASN A 63 21.34 -15.19 -1.75
C ASN A 63 21.87 -14.17 -2.78
N TYR A 64 21.06 -13.82 -3.78
CA TYR A 64 21.43 -12.91 -4.87
C TYR A 64 20.57 -11.65 -4.86
N LYS A 65 20.69 -10.85 -3.79
CA LYS A 65 19.87 -9.66 -3.58
C LYS A 65 19.88 -8.70 -4.78
N VAL A 66 18.73 -8.06 -5.00
CA VAL A 66 18.55 -7.00 -6.01
C VAL A 66 19.26 -5.70 -5.63
N LEU A 67 19.56 -5.52 -4.34
CA LEU A 67 20.43 -4.48 -3.83
C LEU A 67 21.66 -5.13 -3.20
N GLY A 68 22.84 -4.77 -3.70
CA GLY A 68 24.12 -5.16 -3.12
C GLY A 68 24.30 -4.58 -1.72
N ALA A 69 25.28 -5.10 -0.98
CA ALA A 69 25.64 -4.59 0.35
C ALA A 69 26.17 -3.14 0.31
N ASP A 70 26.66 -2.71 -0.85
CA ASP A 70 27.07 -1.35 -1.20
C ASP A 70 25.89 -0.44 -1.60
N GLY A 71 24.65 -0.98 -1.61
CA GLY A 71 23.46 -0.27 -2.04
C GLY A 71 23.30 -0.18 -3.57
N VAL A 72 24.15 -0.86 -4.35
CA VAL A 72 24.04 -0.88 -5.80
C VAL A 72 22.82 -1.69 -6.23
N PHE A 73 21.97 -1.09 -7.06
CA PHE A 73 20.79 -1.73 -7.61
C PHE A 73 21.15 -2.56 -8.86
N HIS A 74 20.84 -3.86 -8.80
CA HIS A 74 21.10 -4.82 -9.88
C HIS A 74 19.82 -5.06 -10.69
N ALA A 75 19.54 -4.18 -11.65
CA ALA A 75 18.32 -4.20 -12.46
C ALA A 75 18.10 -5.54 -13.19
N ASP A 76 19.17 -6.12 -13.73
CA ASP A 76 19.18 -7.38 -14.47
C ASP A 76 18.88 -8.61 -13.59
N ARG A 77 19.12 -8.54 -12.27
CA ARG A 77 18.63 -9.57 -11.34
C ARG A 77 17.14 -9.42 -11.10
N LEU A 78 16.68 -8.19 -10.89
CA LEU A 78 15.25 -7.94 -10.69
C LEU A 78 14.46 -8.38 -11.93
N ASP A 79 14.90 -8.04 -13.14
CA ASP A 79 14.22 -8.44 -14.38
C ASP A 79 14.08 -9.97 -14.50
N LYS A 80 15.14 -10.73 -14.18
CA LYS A 80 15.08 -12.20 -14.10
C LYS A 80 14.04 -12.70 -13.10
N TYR A 81 13.93 -12.06 -11.94
CA TYR A 81 12.92 -12.42 -10.94
C TYR A 81 11.52 -12.08 -11.41
N LEU A 82 11.34 -10.93 -12.07
CA LEU A 82 10.03 -10.54 -12.60
C LEU A 82 9.57 -11.46 -13.73
N GLU A 83 10.49 -11.94 -14.56
CA GLU A 83 10.19 -12.95 -15.57
C GLU A 83 9.65 -14.23 -14.92
N LYS A 84 10.30 -14.75 -13.88
CA LYS A 84 9.81 -15.92 -13.12
C LYS A 84 8.47 -15.66 -12.43
N LEU A 85 8.33 -14.52 -11.76
CA LEU A 85 7.16 -14.20 -10.95
C LEU A 85 5.92 -13.88 -11.79
N MET A 86 6.08 -13.01 -12.80
CA MET A 86 4.96 -12.46 -13.56
C MET A 86 4.70 -13.20 -14.87
N VAL A 87 5.73 -13.70 -15.56
CA VAL A 87 5.56 -14.39 -16.86
C VAL A 87 5.43 -15.89 -16.65
N GLN A 88 6.35 -16.51 -15.89
CA GLN A 88 6.28 -17.94 -15.57
C GLN A 88 5.30 -18.26 -14.42
N LYS A 89 4.67 -17.23 -13.83
CA LYS A 89 3.62 -17.35 -12.80
C LYS A 89 4.04 -18.15 -11.57
N TYR A 90 5.28 -17.99 -11.11
CA TYR A 90 5.74 -18.61 -9.86
C TYR A 90 4.93 -18.11 -8.65
N ALA A 91 4.62 -16.80 -8.63
CA ALA A 91 3.67 -16.23 -7.68
C ALA A 91 2.24 -16.39 -8.21
N LYS A 92 1.43 -17.21 -7.52
CA LYS A 92 0.05 -17.54 -7.94
C LYS A 92 -0.98 -16.61 -7.30
N LYS A 93 -0.62 -15.99 -6.17
CA LYS A 93 -1.49 -15.09 -5.39
C LYS A 93 -0.75 -13.80 -5.08
N ALA A 94 -1.49 -12.71 -4.90
CA ALA A 94 -0.92 -11.42 -4.50
C ALA A 94 -0.15 -11.51 -3.17
N LYS A 95 -0.59 -12.38 -2.25
CA LYS A 95 0.09 -12.60 -0.96
C LYS A 95 1.49 -13.23 -1.11
N ASP A 96 1.74 -13.99 -2.18
CA ASP A 96 3.06 -14.58 -2.43
C ASP A 96 4.14 -13.49 -2.58
N TRP A 97 3.76 -12.32 -3.13
CA TRP A 97 4.63 -11.17 -3.28
C TRP A 97 5.11 -10.58 -1.95
N VAL A 98 4.35 -10.76 -0.87
CA VAL A 98 4.76 -10.32 0.48
C VAL A 98 5.99 -11.09 0.95
N GLU A 99 6.05 -12.39 0.64
CA GLU A 99 7.19 -13.26 0.98
C GLU A 99 8.36 -13.03 0.03
N VAL A 100 8.10 -12.88 -1.28
CA VAL A 100 9.14 -12.48 -2.26
C VAL A 100 9.82 -11.19 -1.82
N TRP A 101 9.03 -10.15 -1.50
CA TRP A 101 9.55 -8.87 -1.07
C TRP A 101 10.34 -8.98 0.22
N ALA A 102 9.88 -9.80 1.17
CA ALA A 102 10.60 -10.05 2.41
C ALA A 102 11.97 -10.70 2.14
N ALA A 103 12.03 -11.66 1.22
CA ALA A 103 13.28 -12.33 0.83
C ALA A 103 14.27 -11.38 0.13
N MET A 104 13.77 -10.35 -0.59
CA MET A 104 14.63 -9.33 -1.21
C MET A 104 15.34 -8.44 -0.18
N ASP A 105 14.81 -8.33 1.05
CA ASP A 105 15.39 -7.57 2.17
C ASP A 105 15.77 -6.12 1.78
N ILE A 106 14.82 -5.42 1.16
CA ILE A 106 15.01 -4.08 0.60
C ILE A 106 14.92 -3.01 1.70
N PRO A 107 15.98 -2.20 1.92
CA PRO A 107 15.92 -1.08 2.85
C PRO A 107 14.82 -0.08 2.49
N VAL A 108 14.14 0.49 3.49
CA VAL A 108 13.02 1.42 3.31
C VAL A 108 13.37 2.59 2.36
N THR A 109 14.60 3.10 2.44
CA THR A 109 15.13 4.20 1.62
C THR A 109 15.26 3.87 0.13
N ASN A 110 15.28 2.58 -0.23
CA ASN A 110 15.53 2.10 -1.58
C ASN A 110 14.31 1.37 -2.17
N GLN A 111 13.19 1.35 -1.46
CA GLN A 111 12.01 0.60 -1.91
C GLN A 111 11.44 1.13 -3.22
N SER A 112 11.48 2.44 -3.48
CA SER A 112 10.91 3.03 -4.70
C SER A 112 11.72 2.66 -5.94
N ILE A 113 13.04 2.61 -5.82
CA ILE A 113 13.96 2.17 -6.88
C ILE A 113 13.65 0.72 -7.34
N VAL A 114 13.20 -0.13 -6.42
CA VAL A 114 12.84 -1.52 -6.74
C VAL A 114 11.38 -1.65 -7.16
N LEU A 115 10.45 -0.94 -6.51
CA LEU A 115 9.02 -1.04 -6.79
C LEU A 115 8.65 -0.43 -8.14
N GLU A 116 9.28 0.66 -8.57
CA GLU A 116 8.97 1.29 -9.85
C GLU A 116 9.19 0.35 -11.06
N PRO A 117 10.34 -0.36 -11.21
CA PRO A 117 10.49 -1.38 -12.26
C PRO A 117 9.48 -2.52 -12.17
N ILE A 118 9.09 -2.94 -10.96
CA ILE A 118 8.06 -3.96 -10.74
C ILE A 118 6.72 -3.47 -11.30
N LEU A 119 6.36 -2.21 -11.03
CA LEU A 119 5.15 -1.60 -11.56
C LEU A 119 5.20 -1.51 -13.09
N LYS A 120 6.30 -1.02 -13.66
CA LYS A 120 6.47 -0.90 -15.13
C LYS A 120 6.29 -2.24 -15.83
N LYS A 121 7.04 -3.27 -15.39
CA LYS A 121 6.90 -4.63 -15.94
C LYS A 121 5.49 -5.18 -15.70
N GLY A 122 4.92 -4.98 -14.51
CA GLY A 122 3.59 -5.45 -14.15
C GLY A 122 2.48 -4.84 -15.02
N LEU A 123 2.58 -3.56 -15.36
CA LEU A 123 1.66 -2.89 -16.27
C LEU A 123 1.71 -3.50 -17.69
N GLU A 124 2.88 -3.96 -18.13
CA GLU A 124 3.07 -4.59 -19.44
C GLU A 124 2.54 -6.03 -19.48
N VAL A 125 2.80 -6.84 -18.44
CA VAL A 125 2.59 -8.30 -18.51
C VAL A 125 1.45 -8.84 -17.64
N ALA A 126 1.04 -8.12 -16.60
CA ALA A 126 0.05 -8.59 -15.62
C ALA A 126 -0.73 -7.46 -14.93
N PRO A 127 -1.29 -6.49 -15.67
CA PRO A 127 -1.86 -5.27 -15.08
C PRO A 127 -3.05 -5.54 -14.15
N HIS A 128 -3.86 -6.56 -14.43
CA HIS A 128 -5.04 -6.92 -13.63
C HIS A 128 -4.71 -7.47 -12.23
N THR A 129 -3.48 -7.94 -12.00
CA THR A 129 -3.04 -8.43 -10.69
C THR A 129 -2.28 -7.38 -9.89
N LEU A 130 -1.78 -6.34 -10.56
CA LEU A 130 -0.83 -5.40 -10.00
C LEU A 130 -1.42 -4.58 -8.85
N GLY A 131 -2.68 -4.15 -8.97
CA GLY A 131 -3.37 -3.42 -7.89
C GLY A 131 -3.50 -4.25 -6.61
N LYS A 132 -3.75 -5.55 -6.75
CA LYS A 132 -3.83 -6.51 -5.63
C LYS A 132 -2.46 -6.72 -4.99
N ILE A 133 -1.41 -6.84 -5.80
CA ILE A 133 -0.02 -6.98 -5.32
C ILE A 133 0.36 -5.76 -4.48
N LEU A 134 0.11 -4.54 -4.97
CA LEU A 134 0.35 -3.30 -4.22
C LEU A 134 -0.40 -3.26 -2.89
N ALA A 135 -1.68 -3.66 -2.90
CA ALA A 135 -2.49 -3.69 -1.70
C ALA A 135 -1.93 -4.67 -0.67
N GLU A 136 -1.56 -5.88 -1.09
CA GLU A 136 -0.96 -6.89 -0.20
C GLU A 136 0.41 -6.46 0.34
N LEU A 137 1.25 -5.82 -0.47
CA LEU A 137 2.53 -5.27 -0.01
C LEU A 137 2.36 -4.17 1.04
N LEU A 138 1.38 -3.29 0.87
CA LEU A 138 1.05 -2.24 1.85
C LEU A 138 0.45 -2.83 3.13
N LYS A 139 -0.50 -3.76 3.00
CA LYS A 139 -1.16 -4.46 4.10
C LYS A 139 -0.21 -5.33 4.91
N GLY A 140 0.72 -5.99 4.23
CA GLY A 140 1.82 -6.77 4.83
C GLY A 140 2.94 -5.90 5.41
N HIS A 141 2.78 -4.57 5.44
CA HIS A 141 3.76 -3.61 5.94
C HIS A 141 5.14 -3.71 5.28
N ARG A 142 5.20 -4.28 4.07
CA ARG A 142 6.43 -4.46 3.30
C ARG A 142 6.86 -3.17 2.62
N VAL A 143 5.89 -2.38 2.18
CA VAL A 143 6.10 -1.12 1.47
C VAL A 143 5.40 0.03 2.21
N LYS A 144 6.04 1.20 2.25
CA LYS A 144 5.42 2.42 2.80
C LYS A 144 4.52 3.10 1.77
N THR A 145 3.47 3.78 2.23
CA THR A 145 2.57 4.57 1.36
C THR A 145 3.33 5.54 0.46
N LYS A 146 4.28 6.31 1.03
CA LYS A 146 5.10 7.27 0.27
C LYS A 146 5.88 6.60 -0.86
N THR A 147 6.43 5.42 -0.62
CA THR A 147 7.13 4.63 -1.64
C THR A 147 6.20 4.25 -2.80
N ILE A 148 4.96 3.84 -2.50
CA ILE A 148 3.97 3.50 -3.53
C ILE A 148 3.66 4.75 -4.36
N GLU A 149 3.40 5.89 -3.72
CA GLU A 149 3.13 7.16 -4.41
C GLU A 149 4.28 7.55 -5.37
N GLU A 150 5.53 7.50 -4.89
CA GLU A 150 6.72 7.77 -5.71
C GLU A 150 6.85 6.80 -6.89
N SER A 151 6.62 5.52 -6.64
CA SER A 151 6.77 4.47 -7.67
C SER A 151 5.65 4.55 -8.71
N VAL A 152 4.43 4.87 -8.29
CA VAL A 152 3.28 5.12 -9.19
C VAL A 152 3.57 6.33 -10.07
N GLN A 153 4.10 7.42 -9.50
CA GLN A 153 4.53 8.60 -10.26
C GLN A 153 5.55 8.24 -11.35
N GLY A 154 6.58 7.45 -11.02
CA GLY A 154 7.62 7.04 -11.97
C GLY A 154 7.14 6.00 -13.01
N ALA A 155 6.24 5.09 -12.62
CA ALA A 155 5.76 4.01 -13.48
C ALA A 155 4.71 4.47 -14.50
N PHE A 156 3.74 5.27 -14.05
CA PHE A 156 2.71 5.80 -14.94
C PHE A 156 3.20 7.02 -15.71
N ASN A 157 3.85 7.98 -15.04
CA ASN A 157 4.42 9.18 -15.66
C ASN A 157 3.47 9.85 -16.68
N GLY A 158 2.22 10.09 -16.28
CA GLY A 158 1.19 10.69 -17.12
C GLY A 158 0.52 9.75 -18.13
N ARG A 159 0.83 8.45 -18.11
CA ARG A 159 0.08 7.43 -18.89
C ARG A 159 -1.29 7.17 -18.25
N ALA A 160 -2.24 6.73 -19.07
CA ALA A 160 -3.56 6.29 -18.61
C ALA A 160 -3.49 4.99 -17.78
N ASP A 161 -4.40 4.85 -16.81
CA ASP A 161 -4.66 3.60 -16.09
C ASP A 161 -5.66 2.71 -16.84
N THR A 162 -5.26 2.24 -18.02
CA THR A 162 -6.11 1.49 -18.96
C THR A 162 -6.69 0.21 -18.39
N HIS A 163 -6.12 -0.33 -17.32
CA HIS A 163 -6.51 -1.61 -16.73
C HIS A 163 -7.12 -1.48 -15.33
N GLY A 164 -7.34 -0.26 -14.84
CA GLY A 164 -7.87 -0.01 -13.50
C GLY A 164 -6.95 -0.54 -12.39
N THR A 165 -5.63 -0.53 -12.59
CA THR A 165 -4.66 -0.98 -11.60
C THR A 165 -4.74 -0.14 -10.33
N LEU A 166 -4.81 1.20 -10.47
CA LEU A 166 -4.90 2.11 -9.33
C LEU A 166 -6.27 2.02 -8.67
N GLN A 167 -7.34 1.92 -9.46
CA GLN A 167 -8.69 1.68 -8.95
C GLN A 167 -8.75 0.43 -8.08
N GLU A 168 -8.23 -0.71 -8.56
CA GLU A 168 -8.21 -1.97 -7.80
C GLU A 168 -7.39 -1.84 -6.51
N PHE A 169 -6.20 -1.23 -6.60
CA PHE A 169 -5.36 -0.98 -5.44
C PHE A 169 -6.09 -0.15 -4.38
N LEU A 170 -6.60 1.02 -4.77
CA LEU A 170 -7.23 1.99 -3.86
C LEU A 170 -8.52 1.43 -3.25
N PHE A 171 -9.29 0.65 -4.01
CA PHE A 171 -10.45 -0.07 -3.49
C PHE A 171 -10.06 -1.07 -2.41
N MET A 172 -9.02 -1.88 -2.63
CA MET A 172 -8.58 -2.89 -1.67
C MET A 172 -8.06 -2.30 -0.36
N ILE A 173 -7.57 -1.07 -0.37
CA ILE A 173 -7.09 -0.35 0.81
C ILE A 173 -8.12 0.67 1.34
N PHE A 174 -9.37 0.61 0.88
CA PHE A 174 -10.42 1.49 1.37
C PHE A 174 -10.64 1.29 2.89
N PRO A 175 -10.71 2.36 3.71
CA PRO A 175 -10.84 2.23 5.16
C PRO A 175 -12.15 1.55 5.57
N LYS A 176 -12.05 0.59 6.48
CA LYS A 176 -13.22 -0.09 7.05
C LYS A 176 -14.01 0.86 7.96
N GLY A 177 -15.29 1.07 7.64
CA GLY A 177 -16.22 1.82 8.48
C GLY A 177 -16.67 1.03 9.73
N PRO A 178 -17.18 1.70 10.79
CA PRO A 178 -17.60 1.03 12.03
C PRO A 178 -18.72 0.00 11.85
N GLN A 179 -19.58 0.20 10.84
CA GLN A 179 -20.72 -0.66 10.53
C GLN A 179 -20.51 -1.49 9.26
N SER A 180 -19.36 -1.34 8.59
CA SER A 180 -19.06 -2.08 7.37
C SER A 180 -18.38 -3.40 7.73
N GLU A 181 -18.72 -4.47 7.01
CA GLU A 181 -17.99 -5.73 7.11
C GLU A 181 -16.74 -5.75 6.21
N TRP A 182 -16.68 -4.87 5.22
CA TRP A 182 -15.63 -4.79 4.21
C TRP A 182 -14.69 -3.60 4.41
N GLY A 183 -13.60 -3.57 3.65
CA GLY A 183 -12.53 -2.58 3.75
C GLY A 183 -11.39 -3.01 4.68
N TRP A 184 -10.38 -2.17 4.77
CA TRP A 184 -9.16 -2.41 5.53
C TRP A 184 -9.19 -1.66 6.87
N SER A 185 -9.08 -2.40 7.96
CA SER A 185 -8.94 -1.86 9.32
C SER A 185 -7.50 -1.95 9.77
N ARG A 186 -6.89 -0.80 10.09
CA ARG A 186 -5.53 -0.68 10.62
C ARG A 186 -5.41 0.58 11.45
N VAL A 187 -4.63 0.52 12.54
CA VAL A 187 -4.32 1.70 13.36
C VAL A 187 -3.58 2.75 12.52
N GLY A 188 -4.06 3.99 12.59
CA GLY A 188 -3.59 5.12 11.77
C GLY A 188 -4.34 5.25 10.45
N TRP A 189 -4.78 4.13 9.85
CA TRP A 189 -5.43 4.12 8.54
C TRP A 189 -6.82 4.72 8.60
N SER A 190 -6.94 5.95 8.08
CA SER A 190 -8.17 6.74 8.11
C SER A 190 -8.61 7.12 6.69
N TRP A 191 -9.84 7.62 6.58
CA TRP A 191 -10.33 8.20 5.32
C TRP A 191 -9.42 9.30 4.79
N GLN A 192 -8.85 10.12 5.68
CA GLN A 192 -7.95 11.21 5.29
C GLN A 192 -6.65 10.68 4.69
N GLU A 193 -6.07 9.63 5.27
CA GLU A 193 -4.86 9.00 4.73
C GLU A 193 -5.15 8.30 3.40
N TRP A 194 -6.27 7.59 3.31
CA TRP A 194 -6.72 6.96 2.07
C TRP A 194 -6.99 7.99 0.97
N TRP A 195 -7.63 9.12 1.29
CA TRP A 195 -7.90 10.16 0.31
C TRP A 195 -6.62 10.80 -0.22
N LYS A 196 -5.63 11.03 0.66
CA LYS A 196 -4.33 11.57 0.27
C LYS A 196 -3.61 10.66 -0.74
N ILE A 197 -3.56 9.35 -0.48
CA ILE A 197 -2.95 8.41 -1.43
C ILE A 197 -3.78 8.32 -2.72
N THR A 198 -5.11 8.35 -2.64
CA THR A 198 -5.99 8.40 -3.83
C THR A 198 -5.65 9.58 -4.71
N GLU A 199 -5.57 10.79 -4.14
CA GLU A 199 -5.22 12.01 -4.89
C GLU A 199 -3.81 11.92 -5.49
N ASN A 200 -2.82 11.49 -4.71
CA ASN A 200 -1.43 11.39 -5.19
C ASN A 200 -1.29 10.37 -6.33
N CYS A 201 -1.94 9.21 -6.24
CA CYS A 201 -1.92 8.20 -7.30
C CYS A 201 -2.64 8.70 -8.57
N HIS A 202 -3.79 9.37 -8.45
CA HIS A 202 -4.50 9.88 -9.63
C HIS A 202 -3.83 11.10 -10.26
N ASN A 203 -3.08 11.91 -9.50
CA ASN A 203 -2.24 12.97 -10.07
C ASN A 203 -1.05 12.43 -10.90
N ALA A 204 -0.71 11.14 -10.78
CA ALA A 204 0.39 10.51 -11.53
C ALA A 204 0.00 10.05 -12.94
N ILE A 205 -1.30 10.03 -13.26
CA ILE A 205 -1.84 9.56 -14.55
C ILE A 205 -2.44 10.72 -15.35
N GLU A 206 -2.79 10.47 -16.60
CA GLU A 206 -3.49 11.45 -17.46
C GLU A 206 -4.80 11.91 -16.80
N LYS A 207 -5.13 13.20 -16.88
CA LYS A 207 -6.32 13.78 -16.22
C LYS A 207 -7.64 13.10 -16.61
N SER A 208 -7.85 12.84 -17.90
CA SER A 208 -9.01 12.12 -18.43
C SER A 208 -9.12 10.72 -17.81
N SER A 209 -8.01 9.97 -17.80
CA SER A 209 -7.93 8.66 -17.16
C SER A 209 -8.10 8.74 -15.64
N ALA A 210 -7.64 9.82 -15.00
CA ALA A 210 -7.84 10.06 -13.56
C ALA A 210 -9.31 10.27 -13.22
N PHE A 211 -10.04 11.00 -14.07
CA PHE A 211 -11.49 11.19 -13.95
C PHE A 211 -12.22 9.84 -14.04
N ASP A 212 -11.96 9.07 -15.08
CA ASP A 212 -12.59 7.76 -15.30
C ASP A 212 -12.26 6.76 -14.18
N SER A 213 -10.98 6.68 -13.80
CA SER A 213 -10.51 5.80 -12.72
C SER A 213 -11.17 6.16 -11.38
N LEU A 214 -11.23 7.45 -11.04
CA LEU A 214 -11.85 7.90 -9.79
C LEU A 214 -13.36 7.66 -9.80
N GLY A 215 -14.05 7.95 -10.91
CA GLY A 215 -15.48 7.64 -11.05
C GLY A 215 -15.76 6.16 -10.83
N THR A 216 -15.04 5.30 -11.55
CA THR A 216 -15.19 3.83 -11.44
C THR A 216 -14.82 3.32 -10.04
N LEU A 217 -13.84 3.93 -9.35
CA LEU A 217 -13.51 3.62 -7.96
C LEU A 217 -14.68 3.91 -7.02
N LEU A 218 -15.31 5.07 -7.17
CA LEU A 218 -16.46 5.50 -6.35
C LEU A 218 -17.67 4.59 -6.60
N ASP A 219 -17.96 4.26 -7.86
CA ASP A 219 -19.03 3.32 -8.23
C ASP A 219 -18.84 1.95 -7.59
N LYS A 220 -17.59 1.47 -7.59
CA LYS A 220 -17.24 0.19 -6.96
C LYS A 220 -17.43 0.22 -5.44
N ILE A 221 -17.12 1.34 -4.79
CA ILE A 221 -17.35 1.55 -3.35
C ILE A 221 -18.85 1.56 -3.03
N GLU A 222 -19.69 2.17 -3.88
CA GLU A 222 -21.14 2.13 -3.73
C GLU A 222 -21.71 0.71 -3.88
N ALA A 223 -21.26 0.02 -4.94
CA ALA A 223 -21.69 -1.34 -5.22
C ALA A 223 -21.39 -2.29 -4.05
N GLU A 224 -20.18 -2.21 -3.49
CA GLU A 224 -19.77 -3.02 -2.32
C GLU A 224 -20.54 -2.60 -1.06
N GLY A 225 -20.78 -1.30 -0.86
CA GLY A 225 -21.59 -0.77 0.24
C GLY A 225 -23.09 -1.08 0.13
N LYS A 226 -23.58 -1.49 -1.04
CA LYS A 226 -25.00 -1.74 -1.35
C LYS A 226 -25.90 -0.53 -1.04
N MET A 227 -25.34 0.67 -1.05
CA MET A 227 -26.03 1.93 -0.83
C MET A 227 -25.21 3.09 -1.40
N THR A 228 -25.88 4.18 -1.74
CA THR A 228 -25.23 5.39 -2.26
C THR A 228 -24.21 5.93 -1.25
N LEU A 229 -23.14 6.57 -1.73
CA LEU A 229 -22.07 7.09 -0.87
C LEU A 229 -22.65 7.96 0.25
N VAL A 230 -23.58 8.86 -0.06
CA VAL A 230 -24.24 9.77 0.90
C VAL A 230 -24.96 9.00 2.03
N LYS A 231 -25.47 7.81 1.76
CA LYS A 231 -26.20 6.98 2.75
C LYS A 231 -25.29 6.06 3.56
N GLN A 232 -24.03 5.89 3.16
CA GLN A 232 -23.07 5.07 3.90
C GLN A 232 -22.76 5.72 5.25
N SER A 233 -23.07 5.01 6.35
CA SER A 233 -23.00 5.51 7.72
C SER A 233 -21.60 5.93 8.19
N MET A 234 -20.56 5.61 7.41
CA MET A 234 -19.22 6.20 7.34
C MET A 234 -18.46 5.46 6.21
N PRO A 235 -17.50 6.09 5.52
CA PRO A 235 -16.89 7.37 5.82
C PRO A 235 -17.45 8.55 5.01
N TRP A 236 -18.63 8.51 4.41
CA TRP A 236 -19.05 9.61 3.54
C TRP A 236 -19.90 10.65 4.29
N ASN A 237 -19.53 11.92 4.17
CA ASN A 237 -20.30 13.07 4.64
C ASN A 237 -20.18 14.18 3.60
N GLU A 238 -20.97 15.25 3.72
CA GLU A 238 -21.01 16.32 2.71
C GLU A 238 -19.62 16.88 2.38
N LYS A 239 -18.76 17.07 3.39
CA LYS A 239 -17.38 17.54 3.18
C LYS A 239 -16.57 16.56 2.34
N ARG A 240 -16.70 15.26 2.59
CA ARG A 240 -15.95 14.20 1.89
C ARG A 240 -16.48 13.95 0.49
N ILE A 241 -17.80 14.06 0.30
CA ILE A 241 -18.43 14.05 -1.02
C ILE A 241 -17.97 15.27 -1.83
N GLY A 242 -17.93 16.46 -1.22
CA GLY A 242 -17.40 17.67 -1.84
C GLY A 242 -15.93 17.53 -2.26
N LEU A 243 -15.10 16.81 -1.49
CA LEU A 243 -13.72 16.50 -1.90
C LEU A 243 -13.67 15.58 -3.13
N ALA A 244 -14.54 14.56 -3.19
CA ALA A 244 -14.65 13.69 -4.36
C ALA A 244 -15.11 14.47 -5.60
N ARG A 245 -16.15 15.29 -5.47
CA ARG A 245 -16.62 16.18 -6.54
C ARG A 245 -15.52 17.14 -7.00
N SER A 246 -14.80 17.76 -6.07
CA SER A 246 -13.70 18.68 -6.40
C SER A 246 -12.57 18.01 -7.20
N LEU A 247 -12.20 16.76 -6.87
CA LEU A 247 -11.21 16.03 -7.67
C LEU A 247 -11.76 15.63 -9.04
N LEU A 248 -13.02 15.22 -9.14
CA LEU A 248 -13.64 14.91 -10.42
C LEU A 248 -13.75 16.16 -11.30
N LEU A 249 -14.14 17.31 -10.77
CA LEU A 249 -14.10 18.58 -11.50
C LEU A 249 -12.68 18.88 -12.02
N LYS A 250 -11.67 18.74 -11.15
CA LYS A 250 -10.26 18.97 -11.49
C LYS A 250 -9.76 18.03 -12.59
N PHE A 251 -10.07 16.75 -12.52
CA PHE A 251 -9.58 15.74 -13.47
C PHE A 251 -10.38 15.72 -14.76
N GLY A 252 -11.68 15.96 -14.71
CA GLY A 252 -12.53 16.09 -15.89
C GLY A 252 -12.39 17.44 -16.60
N GLU A 253 -11.64 18.38 -16.02
CA GLU A 253 -11.54 19.77 -16.50
C GLU A 253 -12.94 20.42 -16.65
N ILE A 254 -13.83 20.10 -15.71
CA ILE A 254 -15.21 20.59 -15.65
C ILE A 254 -15.28 21.81 -14.74
N GLU A 255 -15.84 22.91 -15.23
CA GLU A 255 -15.91 24.18 -14.49
C GLU A 255 -17.10 24.25 -13.53
N ASP A 256 -18.24 23.64 -13.89
CA ASP A 256 -19.49 23.69 -13.12
C ASP A 256 -19.85 22.34 -12.49
N GLU A 257 -20.33 22.39 -11.25
CA GLU A 257 -20.79 21.20 -10.52
C GLU A 257 -22.05 20.60 -11.18
N ASN A 258 -22.91 21.40 -11.81
CA ASN A 258 -24.07 20.86 -12.51
C ASN A 258 -23.68 20.00 -13.71
N ASP A 259 -22.65 20.41 -14.46
CA ASP A 259 -22.12 19.63 -15.58
C ASP A 259 -21.52 18.31 -15.08
N LEU A 260 -20.80 18.34 -13.96
CA LEU A 260 -20.32 17.12 -13.31
C LEU A 260 -21.48 16.19 -12.94
N LEU A 261 -22.54 16.71 -12.31
CA LEU A 261 -23.72 15.94 -11.91
C LEU A 261 -24.50 15.39 -13.12
N ALA A 262 -24.38 16.02 -14.29
CA ALA A 262 -24.93 15.52 -15.55
C ALA A 262 -24.06 14.40 -16.16
N CYS A 263 -22.74 14.45 -15.98
CA CYS A 263 -21.80 13.44 -16.45
C CYS A 263 -21.77 12.17 -15.61
N ILE A 264 -22.17 12.23 -14.34
CA ILE A 264 -22.16 11.07 -13.44
C ILE A 264 -23.58 10.52 -13.22
N ASP A 265 -23.74 9.21 -13.39
CA ASP A 265 -25.07 8.62 -13.44
C ASP A 265 -25.79 8.71 -12.09
N CYS A 266 -25.14 8.36 -10.96
CA CYS A 266 -25.81 8.29 -9.64
C CYS A 266 -24.90 8.55 -8.42
N THR A 267 -23.59 8.37 -8.54
CA THR A 267 -22.67 8.08 -7.43
C THR A 267 -22.43 9.23 -6.46
N LEU A 268 -22.71 10.47 -6.90
CA LEU A 268 -22.53 11.69 -6.09
C LEU A 268 -23.77 12.58 -6.09
N LYS A 269 -24.93 12.08 -6.52
CA LYS A 269 -26.24 12.76 -6.37
C LYS A 269 -26.81 12.46 -4.98
#